data_AF-A0A6J7P2F1-F1
#
_entry.id   AF-A0A6J7P2F1-F1
#
_cell.length_a   1.000
_cell.length_b   1.000
_cell.length_c   1.000
_cell.angle_alpha   90.00
_cell.angle_beta   90.00
_cell.angle_gamma   90.00
#
_symmetry.space_group_name_H-M   'P 1'
#
loop_
_entity.id
_entity.type
_entity.pdbx_description
1 polymer ?
#
loop_
_entity_poly.entity_id
_entity_poly.type
_entity_poly.pdbx_seq_one_letter_code
_entity_poly.pdbx_strand_id
1 'polypeptide(L)'
;MSKAAVESSLVIKTFERAEMLEVFAGNLPDPKQRAEQLRVAMDLISDLGPIRPVSVSKVLGLTEKTVRAWASEGALGIARTEPRVLLDPLSVHTVLHLVEGLRAAGQTRGLLDEVYRRLSDTSLIESRDLQESLGQMKQGQGEVVRARPSA
;
A
#
# COMPACT_ATOMS: atom_id res chain seq x y z
N MET A 1 -3.43 -18.04 24.08
CA MET A 1 -2.98 -16.97 23.17
C MET A 1 -3.96 -15.80 23.23
N SER A 2 -3.50 -14.54 23.17
CA SER A 2 -4.41 -13.39 23.16
C SER A 2 -5.16 -13.26 21.84
N LYS A 3 -6.35 -12.64 21.83
CA LYS A 3 -7.12 -12.40 20.60
C LYS A 3 -6.31 -11.64 19.54
N ALA A 4 -5.49 -10.68 19.97
CA ALA A 4 -4.58 -9.95 19.11
C ALA A 4 -3.50 -10.85 18.50
N ALA A 5 -2.95 -11.83 19.23
CA ALA A 5 -1.97 -12.76 18.67
C ALA A 5 -2.57 -13.66 17.58
N VAL A 6 -3.80 -14.14 17.79
CA VAL A 6 -4.52 -14.92 16.78
C VAL A 6 -4.80 -14.08 15.53
N GLU A 7 -5.30 -12.85 15.70
CA GLU A 7 -5.53 -11.92 14.58
C GLU A 7 -4.23 -11.61 13.84
N SER A 8 -3.12 -11.34 14.54
CA SER A 8 -1.82 -11.09 13.91
C SER A 8 -1.36 -12.28 13.07
N SER A 9 -1.44 -13.50 13.59
CA SER A 9 -1.05 -14.70 12.83
C SER A 9 -1.95 -14.95 11.62
N LEU A 10 -3.25 -14.64 11.70
CA LEU A 10 -4.15 -14.73 10.56
C LEU A 10 -3.74 -13.72 9.48
N VAL A 11 -3.51 -12.46 9.87
CA VAL A 11 -3.10 -11.39 8.94
C VAL A 11 -1.79 -11.75 8.24
N ILE A 12 -0.77 -12.17 9.01
CA ILE A 12 0.53 -12.58 8.45
C ILE A 12 0.35 -13.69 7.41
N LYS A 13 -0.36 -14.77 7.76
CA LYS A 13 -0.58 -15.90 6.84
C LYS A 13 -1.33 -15.50 5.57
N THR A 14 -2.31 -14.61 5.71
CA THR A 14 -3.08 -14.14 4.56
C THR A 14 -2.23 -13.25 3.66
N PHE A 15 -1.41 -12.38 4.24
CA PHE A 15 -0.48 -11.52 3.49
C PHE A 15 0.56 -12.37 2.77
N GLU A 16 1.25 -13.29 3.45
CA GLU A 16 2.18 -14.24 2.82
C GLU A 16 1.54 -14.98 1.63
N ARG A 17 0.26 -15.34 1.75
CA ARG A 17 -0.48 -15.97 0.66
C ARG A 17 -0.79 -15.01 -0.48
N ALA A 18 -1.18 -13.78 -0.20
CA ALA A 18 -1.38 -12.75 -1.21
C ALA A 18 -0.08 -12.46 -1.97
N GLU A 19 1.03 -12.31 -1.26
CA GLU A 19 2.36 -12.09 -1.84
C GLU A 19 2.78 -13.23 -2.79
N MET A 20 2.52 -14.49 -2.42
CA MET A 20 2.75 -15.62 -3.32
C MET A 20 1.93 -15.49 -4.63
N LEU A 21 0.68 -15.02 -4.55
CA LEU A 21 -0.17 -14.82 -5.72
C LEU A 21 0.32 -13.64 -6.57
N GLU A 22 0.83 -12.57 -5.95
CA GLU A 22 1.41 -11.41 -6.64
C GLU A 22 2.72 -11.77 -7.36
N VAL A 23 3.61 -12.50 -6.70
CA VAL A 23 4.84 -13.04 -7.32
C VAL A 23 4.48 -13.94 -8.50
N PHE A 24 3.48 -14.82 -8.34
CA PHE A 24 3.00 -15.64 -9.44
C PHE A 24 2.45 -14.79 -10.59
N ALA A 25 1.64 -13.77 -10.30
CA ALA A 25 1.12 -12.84 -11.30
C ALA A 25 2.24 -12.13 -12.07
N GLY A 26 3.33 -11.75 -11.39
CA GLY A 26 4.51 -11.12 -12.00
C GLY A 26 5.14 -11.96 -13.11
N ASN A 27 5.05 -13.29 -12.99
CA ASN A 27 5.62 -14.25 -13.93
C ASN A 27 4.66 -14.65 -15.08
N LEU A 28 3.40 -14.21 -15.04
CA LEU A 28 2.43 -14.53 -16.10
C LEU A 28 2.65 -13.67 -17.36
N PRO A 29 2.73 -14.28 -18.56
CA PRO A 29 2.96 -13.52 -19.79
C PRO A 29 1.72 -12.74 -20.25
N ASP A 30 0.51 -13.24 -19.94
CA ASP A 30 -0.75 -12.63 -20.34
C ASP A 30 -1.17 -11.53 -19.34
N PRO A 31 -1.31 -10.25 -19.79
CA PRO A 31 -1.77 -9.16 -18.93
C PRO A 31 -3.15 -9.39 -18.30
N LYS A 32 -4.06 -10.10 -18.98
CA LYS A 32 -5.40 -10.38 -18.44
C LYS A 32 -5.34 -11.39 -17.29
N GLN A 33 -4.55 -12.45 -17.47
CA GLN A 33 -4.34 -13.44 -16.41
C GLN A 33 -3.59 -12.83 -15.22
N ARG A 34 -2.61 -11.95 -15.48
CA ARG A 34 -1.93 -11.17 -14.44
C ARG A 34 -2.92 -10.32 -13.65
N ALA A 35 -3.77 -9.54 -14.32
CA ALA A 35 -4.76 -8.69 -13.66
C ALA A 35 -5.76 -9.50 -12.83
N GLU A 36 -6.25 -10.62 -13.37
CA GLU A 36 -7.14 -11.52 -12.64
C GLU A 36 -6.48 -12.13 -11.42
N GLN A 37 -5.21 -12.54 -11.53
CA GLN A 37 -4.46 -13.08 -10.41
C GLN A 37 -4.21 -12.05 -9.30
N LEU A 38 -3.88 -10.81 -9.67
CA LEU A 38 -3.75 -9.70 -8.72
C LEU A 38 -5.09 -9.40 -8.03
N ARG A 39 -6.20 -9.47 -8.77
CA ARG A 39 -7.55 -9.33 -8.20
C ARG A 39 -7.82 -10.40 -7.15
N VAL A 40 -7.44 -11.66 -7.39
CA VAL A 40 -7.58 -12.74 -6.39
C VAL A 40 -6.75 -12.46 -5.13
N ALA A 41 -5.54 -11.91 -5.27
CA ALA A 41 -4.74 -11.50 -4.11
C ALA A 41 -5.42 -10.37 -3.31
N MET A 42 -5.95 -9.36 -4.01
CA MET A 42 -6.68 -8.24 -3.40
C MET A 42 -7.97 -8.70 -2.70
N ASP A 43 -8.74 -9.60 -3.31
CA ASP A 43 -9.96 -10.17 -2.73
C ASP A 43 -9.62 -10.92 -1.42
N LEU A 44 -8.56 -11.74 -1.44
CA LEU A 44 -8.09 -12.48 -0.27
C LEU A 44 -7.70 -11.54 0.89
N ILE A 45 -7.06 -10.41 0.60
CA ILE A 45 -6.72 -9.39 1.63
C ILE A 45 -7.99 -8.71 2.14
N SER A 46 -8.92 -8.37 1.24
CA SER A 46 -10.17 -7.69 1.59
C SER A 46 -11.05 -8.54 2.51
N ASP A 47 -11.05 -9.85 2.32
CA ASP A 47 -11.80 -10.82 3.12
C ASP A 47 -11.33 -10.93 4.58
N LEU A 48 -10.14 -10.43 4.95
CA LEU A 48 -9.70 -10.34 6.34
C LEU A 48 -10.60 -9.42 7.18
N GLY A 49 -11.20 -8.42 6.53
CA GLY A 49 -11.87 -7.31 7.20
C GLY A 49 -10.91 -6.40 8.00
N PRO A 50 -11.46 -5.38 8.68
CA PRO A 50 -10.66 -4.37 9.37
C PRO A 50 -9.81 -4.92 10.54
N ILE A 51 -8.54 -4.52 10.60
CA ILE A 51 -7.52 -5.07 11.52
C ILE A 51 -7.26 -4.10 12.69
N ARG A 52 -6.94 -4.62 13.88
CA ARG A 52 -6.59 -3.77 15.03
C ARG A 52 -5.16 -3.23 14.93
N PRO A 53 -4.90 -2.00 15.41
CA PRO A 53 -3.55 -1.43 15.47
C PRO A 53 -2.51 -2.32 16.17
N VAL A 54 -2.91 -3.01 17.26
CA VAL A 54 -2.02 -3.93 18.00
C VAL A 54 -1.62 -5.17 17.19
N SER A 55 -2.39 -5.56 16.19
CA SER A 55 -2.07 -6.69 15.32
C SER A 55 -1.17 -6.22 14.18
N VAL A 56 -1.48 -5.06 13.59
CA VAL A 56 -0.65 -4.40 12.57
C VAL A 56 0.75 -4.07 13.08
N SER A 57 0.89 -3.74 14.37
CA SER A 57 2.20 -3.47 14.99
C SER A 57 3.17 -4.65 14.84
N LYS A 58 2.66 -5.88 14.93
CA LYS A 58 3.47 -7.09 14.75
C LYS A 58 3.78 -7.35 13.28
N VAL A 59 2.81 -7.11 12.39
CA VAL A 59 2.96 -7.24 10.93
C VAL A 59 4.06 -6.30 10.42
N LEU A 60 4.00 -5.02 10.78
CA LEU A 60 4.97 -4.01 10.33
C LEU A 60 6.27 -4.00 11.15
N GLY A 61 6.33 -4.73 12.28
CA GLY A 61 7.43 -4.64 13.23
C GLY A 61 7.61 -3.22 13.81
N LEU A 62 6.50 -2.55 14.13
CA LEU A 62 6.45 -1.21 14.72
C LEU A 62 5.80 -1.26 16.11
N THR A 63 5.89 -0.19 16.89
CA THR A 63 5.10 -0.10 18.13
C THR A 63 3.63 0.22 17.81
N GLU A 64 2.69 -0.20 18.66
CA GLU A 64 1.27 0.18 18.47
C GLU A 64 1.07 1.70 18.46
N LYS A 65 1.85 2.43 19.29
CA LYS A 65 1.85 3.90 19.30
C LYS A 65 2.22 4.46 17.91
N THR A 66 3.27 3.93 17.29
CA THR A 66 3.71 4.32 15.94
C THR A 66 2.64 4.00 14.90
N VAL A 67 2.02 2.82 14.95
CA VAL A 67 0.93 2.44 14.04
C VAL A 67 -0.25 3.40 14.15
N ARG A 68 -0.63 3.79 15.37
CA ARG A 68 -1.70 4.78 15.60
C ARG A 68 -1.34 6.16 15.06
N ALA A 69 -0.09 6.60 15.25
CA ALA A 69 0.40 7.85 14.69
C ALA A 69 0.35 7.84 13.15
N TRP A 70 0.84 6.77 12.52
CA TRP A 70 0.80 6.60 11.07
C TRP A 70 -0.63 6.61 10.52
N ALA A 71 -1.57 5.98 11.25
CA ALA A 71 -2.98 6.02 10.88
C ALA A 71 -3.58 7.43 11.01
N SER A 72 -3.27 8.17 12.09
CA SER A 72 -3.76 9.54 12.27
C SER A 72 -3.17 10.53 11.28
N GLU A 73 -1.93 10.29 10.83
CA GLU A 73 -1.28 11.11 9.83
C GLU A 73 -1.75 10.72 8.40
N GLY A 74 -2.39 9.56 8.21
CA GLY A 74 -2.93 9.10 6.93
C GLY A 74 -2.04 8.15 6.12
N ALA A 75 -0.90 7.70 6.66
CA ALA A 75 -0.06 6.68 6.03
C ALA A 75 -0.72 5.29 6.05
N LEU A 76 -1.56 5.03 7.05
CA LEU A 76 -2.38 3.82 7.14
C LEU A 76 -3.86 4.18 7.02
N GLY A 77 -4.56 3.52 6.11
CA GLY A 77 -5.98 3.68 5.87
C GLY A 77 -6.79 3.25 7.10
N ILE A 78 -7.69 4.13 7.54
CA ILE A 78 -8.62 3.85 8.64
C ILE A 78 -9.92 3.33 8.04
N ALA A 79 -10.23 2.06 8.29
CA ALA A 79 -11.50 1.46 7.87
C ALA A 79 -12.66 1.82 8.81
N ARG A 80 -12.37 2.06 10.09
CA ARG A 80 -13.38 2.45 11.10
C ARG A 80 -12.72 3.17 12.27
N THR A 81 -13.40 4.19 12.81
CA THR A 81 -12.95 4.93 14.01
C THR A 81 -13.74 4.56 15.28
N GLU A 82 -15.00 4.15 15.16
CA GLU A 82 -15.90 3.86 16.29
C GLU A 82 -16.44 2.42 16.30
N PRO A 83 -16.57 1.75 17.47
CA PRO A 83 -16.20 2.21 18.81
C PRO A 83 -14.68 2.19 19.07
N ARG A 84 -13.88 1.83 18.06
CA ARG A 84 -12.42 1.79 18.12
C ARG A 84 -11.83 1.88 16.72
N VAL A 85 -10.62 2.43 16.63
CA VAL A 85 -9.83 2.47 15.40
C VAL A 85 -9.53 1.06 14.88
N LEU A 86 -9.88 0.82 13.62
CA LEU A 86 -9.53 -0.36 12.83
C LEU A 86 -8.95 0.11 11.50
N LEU A 87 -7.95 -0.63 11.02
CA LEU A 87 -7.17 -0.30 9.84
C LEU A 87 -7.64 -1.15 8.66
N ASP A 88 -7.58 -0.54 7.47
CA ASP A 88 -7.89 -1.18 6.21
C ASP A 88 -6.79 -2.20 5.84
N PRO A 89 -7.12 -3.49 5.64
CA PRO A 89 -6.13 -4.52 5.34
C PRO A 89 -5.35 -4.26 4.04
N LEU A 90 -5.98 -3.70 3.00
CA LEU A 90 -5.31 -3.37 1.74
C LEU A 90 -4.25 -2.29 1.96
N SER A 91 -4.60 -1.20 2.63
CA SER A 91 -3.65 -0.15 2.98
C SER A 91 -2.49 -0.68 3.82
N VAL A 92 -2.76 -1.56 4.80
CA VAL A 92 -1.70 -2.17 5.63
C VAL A 92 -0.76 -3.04 4.77
N HIS A 93 -1.30 -3.82 3.83
CA HIS A 93 -0.51 -4.64 2.90
C HIS A 93 0.40 -3.78 2.01
N THR A 94 -0.13 -2.71 1.43
CA THR A 94 0.66 -1.76 0.63
C THR A 94 1.80 -1.17 1.46
N VAL A 95 1.51 -0.72 2.68
CA VAL A 95 2.54 -0.15 3.56
C VAL A 95 3.57 -1.19 4.00
N LEU A 96 3.17 -2.45 4.19
CA LEU A 96 4.10 -3.54 4.49
C LEU A 96 5.17 -3.65 3.40
N HIS A 97 4.76 -3.75 2.13
CA HIS A 97 5.70 -3.82 1.00
C HIS A 97 6.65 -2.63 0.92
N LEU A 98 6.14 -1.42 1.18
CA LEU A 98 6.98 -0.22 1.23
C LEU A 98 8.02 -0.32 2.35
N VAL A 99 7.59 -0.69 3.56
CA VAL A 99 8.48 -0.81 4.72
C VAL A 99 9.53 -1.91 4.51
N GLU A 100 9.14 -3.06 3.95
CA GLU A 100 10.07 -4.15 3.66
C GLU A 100 11.07 -3.76 2.58
N GLY A 101 10.62 -3.14 1.48
CA GLY A 101 11.50 -2.64 0.43
C GLY A 101 12.50 -1.60 0.95
N LEU A 102 12.08 -0.74 1.89
CA LEU A 102 12.95 0.23 2.55
C LEU A 102 13.99 -0.44 3.46
N ARG A 103 13.56 -1.39 4.27
CA ARG A 103 14.46 -2.15 5.14
C ARG A 103 15.47 -2.95 4.32
N ALA A 104 15.03 -3.58 3.22
CA ALA A 104 15.90 -4.29 2.30
C ALA A 104 16.95 -3.35 1.65
N ALA A 105 16.59 -2.09 1.41
CA ALA A 105 17.52 -1.05 0.95
C ALA A 105 18.41 -0.47 2.08
N GLY A 106 18.35 -1.00 3.31
CA GLY A 106 19.14 -0.55 4.45
C GLY A 106 18.55 0.67 5.19
N GLN A 107 17.38 1.16 4.78
CA GLN A 107 16.73 2.31 5.41
C GLN A 107 15.90 1.87 6.62
N THR A 108 16.27 2.38 7.80
CA THR A 108 15.62 2.05 9.08
C THR A 108 15.12 3.29 9.84
N ARG A 109 15.47 4.49 9.37
CA ARG A 109 15.04 5.79 9.93
C ARG A 109 14.21 6.55 8.90
N GLY A 110 13.35 7.46 9.37
CA GLY A 110 12.50 8.27 8.48
C GLY A 110 11.53 7.43 7.63
N LEU A 111 11.12 6.25 8.12
CA LEU A 111 10.28 5.33 7.36
C LEU A 111 8.93 5.96 7.00
N LEU A 112 8.37 6.80 7.87
CA LEU A 112 7.08 7.44 7.65
C LEU A 112 7.14 8.40 6.46
N ASP A 113 8.10 9.32 6.46
CA ASP A 113 8.27 10.32 5.39
C ASP A 113 8.47 9.64 4.03
N GLU A 114 9.23 8.56 4.02
CA GLU A 114 9.52 7.80 2.81
C GLU A 114 8.33 6.95 2.34
N VAL A 115 7.54 6.39 3.27
CA VAL A 115 6.25 5.76 2.94
C VAL A 115 5.31 6.79 2.31
N TYR A 116 5.19 7.99 2.89
CA TYR A 116 4.40 9.07 2.29
C TYR A 116 4.86 9.44 0.90
N ARG A 117 6.18 9.59 0.72
CA ARG A 117 6.76 9.92 -0.57
C ARG A 117 6.38 8.87 -1.62
N ARG A 118 6.52 7.58 -1.30
CA ARG A 118 6.19 6.49 -2.23
C ARG A 118 4.70 6.32 -2.48
N LEU A 119 3.86 6.48 -1.46
CA LEU A 119 2.40 6.49 -1.64
C LEU A 119 1.99 7.65 -2.55
N SER A 120 2.54 8.84 -2.32
CA SER A 120 2.29 10.02 -3.16
C SER A 120 2.77 9.80 -4.60
N ASP A 121 3.97 9.26 -4.79
CA ASP A 121 4.51 8.92 -6.12
C ASP A 121 3.58 7.93 -6.85
N THR A 122 3.07 6.92 -6.13
CA THR A 122 2.15 5.91 -6.70
C THR A 122 0.80 6.54 -7.06
N SER A 123 0.20 7.34 -6.17
CA SER A 123 -1.05 8.05 -6.46
C SER A 123 -0.92 9.02 -7.64
N LEU A 124 0.24 9.67 -7.79
CA LEU A 124 0.55 10.51 -8.95
C LEU A 124 0.62 9.66 -10.22
N ILE A 125 1.31 8.53 -10.20
CA ILE A 125 1.39 7.58 -11.33
C ILE A 125 0.01 7.04 -11.71
N GLU A 126 -0.86 6.79 -10.74
CA GLU A 126 -2.23 6.30 -10.97
C GLU A 126 -3.20 7.41 -11.40
N SER A 127 -2.83 8.68 -11.24
CA SER A 127 -3.67 9.79 -11.70
C SER A 127 -3.86 9.72 -13.21
N ARG A 128 -5.13 9.69 -13.64
CA ARG A 128 -5.52 9.59 -15.05
C ARG A 128 -4.89 10.70 -15.90
N ASP A 129 -4.77 11.90 -15.33
CA ASP A 129 -4.20 13.07 -16.00
C ASP A 129 -2.70 12.89 -16.30
N LEU A 130 -1.94 12.25 -15.40
CA LEU A 130 -0.52 11.94 -15.63
C LEU A 130 -0.36 10.76 -16.60
N GLN A 131 -1.21 9.74 -16.51
CA GLN A 131 -1.26 8.63 -17.47
C GLN A 131 -1.55 9.13 -18.89
N GLU A 132 -2.49 10.08 -19.03
CA GLU A 132 -2.84 10.73 -20.28
C GLU A 132 -1.67 11.57 -20.82
N SER A 133 -1.05 12.39 -19.97
CA SER A 133 0.12 13.20 -20.34
C SER A 133 1.31 12.35 -20.79
N LEU A 134 1.60 11.23 -20.10
CA LEU A 134 2.64 10.27 -20.50
C LEU A 134 2.28 9.53 -21.80
N GLY A 135 1.00 9.22 -22.01
CA GLY A 135 0.47 8.67 -23.26
C GLY A 135 0.70 9.61 -24.43
N GLN A 136 0.39 10.90 -24.26
CA GLN A 136 0.63 11.94 -25.26
C GLN A 136 2.13 12.13 -25.52
N MET A 137 2.98 12.13 -24.50
CA MET A 137 4.45 12.20 -24.67
C MET A 137 5.02 11.02 -25.45
N LYS A 138 4.58 9.78 -25.16
CA LYS A 138 4.99 8.58 -25.92
C LYS A 138 4.55 8.63 -27.39
N GLN A 139 3.48 9.37 -27.68
CA GLN A 139 2.99 9.62 -29.05
C GLN A 139 3.60 10.88 -29.69
N GLY A 140 4.51 11.59 -29.01
CA GLY A 140 5.15 12.81 -29.50
C GLY A 140 4.24 14.06 -29.46
N GLN A 141 3.17 14.03 -28.68
CA GLN A 141 2.10 15.04 -28.63
C GLN A 141 2.13 15.92 -27.37
N GLY A 142 3.19 15.84 -26.54
CA GLY A 142 3.26 16.61 -25.31
C GLY A 142 3.44 18.12 -25.55
N GLU A 143 2.42 18.92 -25.25
CA GLU A 143 2.51 20.38 -25.25
C GLU A 143 3.07 20.87 -23.91
N VAL A 144 4.24 21.51 -23.92
CA VAL A 144 4.84 22.09 -22.72
C VAL A 144 4.09 23.37 -22.36
N VAL A 145 3.13 23.28 -21.45
CA VAL A 145 2.46 24.46 -20.88
C VAL A 145 3.40 25.12 -19.86
N ARG A 146 4.37 25.91 -20.34
CA ARG A 146 5.02 26.90 -19.46
C ARG A 146 4.01 28.01 -19.21
N ALA A 147 3.39 28.00 -18.02
CA ALA A 147 2.69 29.16 -17.51
C ALA A 147 3.70 30.32 -17.40
N ARG A 148 3.61 31.26 -18.33
CA ARG A 148 4.33 32.53 -18.27
C ARG A 148 3.66 33.36 -17.17
N PRO A 149 4.37 33.89 -16.16
CA PRO A 149 3.76 34.83 -15.25
C PRO A 149 3.47 36.10 -16.04
N SER A 150 2.19 36.43 -16.19
CA SER A 150 1.75 37.74 -16.64
C SER A 150 2.13 38.76 -15.56
N ALA A 151 2.91 39.75 -15.99
CA ALA A 151 3.38 40.90 -15.22
C ALA A 151 2.21 41.76 -14.69
#